data_AF-A0A6M0F5W2-F1
#
_entry.id   AF-A0A6M0F5W2-F1
#
_cell.length_a   1.000
_cell.length_b   1.000
_cell.length_c   1.000
_cell.angle_alpha   90.00
_cell.angle_beta   90.00
_cell.angle_gamma   90.00
#
_symmetry.space_group_name_H-M   'P 1'
#
loop_
_entity.id
_entity.type
_entity.pdbx_description
1 polymer ?
#
loop_
_entity_poly.entity_id
_entity_poly.type
_entity_poly.pdbx_seq_one_letter_code
_entity_poly.pdbx_strand_id
1 'polypeptide(L)'
;QPRQQGFICTISSWGSLAPIFGVAYSVGKAACDRLAAEMARELKPHGITSLSLWPGIVGTEHISQIFDESQQELDSGQGLEFQQGLPNTTTVDRPSTAMIRDRYNWETPLLTGRVIAALAADPNLMRRSGRVNIVAELAKTYGVVDDKGNVPASLRSLRFLLPSAIPALQTHAHWIPDLRLPWWLMLLAALPSPKATNG
;
A
#
# COMPACT_ATOMS: atom_id res chain seq x y z
N GLN A 1 -18.08 -7.81 -34.03
CA GLN A 1 -16.70 -8.20 -33.65
C GLN A 1 -16.50 -7.90 -32.17
N PRO A 2 -15.79 -8.74 -31.40
CA PRO A 2 -15.47 -8.43 -30.00
C PRO A 2 -14.63 -7.15 -29.90
N ARG A 3 -14.87 -6.33 -28.88
CA ARG A 3 -14.13 -5.09 -28.63
C ARG A 3 -12.69 -5.47 -28.26
N GLN A 4 -11.72 -5.26 -29.14
CA GLN A 4 -10.29 -5.61 -28.93
C GLN A 4 -9.57 -4.59 -28.02
N GLN A 5 -10.22 -4.20 -26.93
CA GLN A 5 -9.68 -3.26 -25.94
C GLN A 5 -10.39 -3.47 -24.60
N GLY A 6 -9.65 -3.33 -23.52
CA GLY A 6 -10.19 -3.48 -22.17
C GLY A 6 -9.23 -3.03 -21.09
N PHE A 7 -9.73 -2.96 -19.86
CA PHE A 7 -8.99 -2.55 -18.69
C PHE A 7 -9.35 -3.45 -17.51
N ILE A 8 -8.32 -4.07 -16.92
CA ILE A 8 -8.39 -4.86 -15.70
C ILE A 8 -7.51 -4.19 -14.65
N CYS A 9 -8.08 -3.95 -13.47
CA CYS A 9 -7.40 -3.33 -12.34
C CYS A 9 -7.47 -4.28 -11.14
N THR A 10 -6.32 -4.79 -10.70
CA THR A 10 -6.24 -5.64 -9.52
C THR A 10 -5.89 -4.79 -8.29
N ILE A 11 -6.67 -4.90 -7.21
CA ILE A 11 -6.43 -4.16 -5.97
C ILE A 11 -5.43 -4.89 -5.09
N SER A 12 -4.21 -4.38 -5.05
CA SER A 12 -3.14 -4.86 -4.17
C SER A 12 -2.86 -3.81 -3.07
N SER A 13 -1.71 -3.90 -2.41
CA SER A 13 -1.31 -2.96 -1.35
C SER A 13 0.19 -3.07 -1.09
N TRP A 14 0.69 -2.22 -0.20
CA TRP A 14 2.04 -2.31 0.34
C TRP A 14 2.39 -3.68 0.94
N GLY A 15 1.38 -4.47 1.32
CA GLY A 15 1.58 -5.80 1.90
C GLY A 15 2.14 -6.84 0.94
N SER A 16 2.24 -6.54 -0.36
CA SER A 16 2.99 -7.39 -1.28
C SER A 16 4.51 -7.28 -1.11
N LEU A 17 4.99 -6.18 -0.52
CA LEU A 17 6.42 -5.94 -0.27
C LEU A 17 6.82 -6.22 1.17
N ALA A 18 5.93 -5.99 2.14
CA ALA A 18 6.23 -6.14 3.56
C ALA A 18 5.21 -7.05 4.25
N PRO A 19 5.62 -7.84 5.27
CA PRO A 19 4.73 -8.72 6.02
C PRO A 19 3.83 -7.91 6.97
N ILE A 20 2.79 -7.27 6.42
CA ILE A 20 1.76 -6.55 7.16
C ILE A 20 0.48 -7.39 7.20
N PHE A 21 -0.27 -7.32 8.30
CA PHE A 21 -1.55 -8.03 8.50
C PHE A 21 -1.48 -9.57 8.34
N GLY A 22 -0.29 -10.15 8.57
CA GLY A 22 -0.06 -11.60 8.56
C GLY A 22 0.26 -12.19 7.18
N VAL A 23 0.77 -13.43 7.21
CA VAL A 23 1.32 -14.13 6.03
C VAL A 23 0.29 -14.29 4.92
N ALA A 24 -0.94 -14.69 5.25
CA ALA A 24 -1.99 -14.91 4.26
C ALA A 24 -2.33 -13.62 3.49
N TYR A 25 -2.38 -12.48 4.19
CA TYR A 25 -2.61 -11.18 3.57
C TYR A 25 -1.47 -10.78 2.65
N SER A 26 -0.21 -10.84 3.13
CA SER A 26 0.95 -10.43 2.34
C SER A 26 1.15 -11.31 1.11
N VAL A 27 0.98 -12.63 1.24
CA VAL A 27 1.05 -13.58 0.12
C VAL A 27 -0.08 -13.31 -0.88
N GLY A 28 -1.31 -13.09 -0.41
CA GLY A 28 -2.44 -12.75 -1.27
C GLY A 28 -2.19 -11.49 -2.09
N LYS A 29 -1.63 -10.44 -1.47
CA LYS A 29 -1.32 -9.19 -2.16
C LYS A 29 -0.14 -9.33 -3.13
N ALA A 30 0.89 -10.08 -2.77
CA ALA A 30 1.96 -10.44 -3.71
C ALA A 30 1.44 -11.24 -4.91
N ALA A 31 0.50 -12.16 -4.70
CA ALA A 31 -0.16 -12.91 -5.77
C ALA A 31 -0.98 -11.98 -6.69
N CYS A 32 -1.67 -10.98 -6.14
CA CYS A 32 -2.37 -9.97 -6.93
C CYS A 32 -1.43 -9.18 -7.87
N ASP A 33 -0.25 -8.77 -7.38
CA ASP A 33 0.73 -8.07 -8.21
C ASP A 33 1.25 -8.96 -9.33
N ARG A 34 1.56 -10.22 -9.01
CA ARG A 34 1.99 -11.21 -10.01
C ARG A 34 0.91 -11.46 -11.04
N LEU A 35 -0.34 -11.65 -10.61
CA LEU A 35 -1.48 -11.90 -11.49
C LEU A 35 -1.64 -10.76 -12.51
N ALA A 36 -1.59 -9.50 -12.07
CA ALA A 36 -1.66 -8.36 -12.98
C ALA A 36 -0.50 -8.33 -13.98
N ALA A 37 0.71 -8.69 -13.56
CA ALA A 37 1.89 -8.75 -14.43
C ALA A 37 1.80 -9.87 -15.48
N GLU A 38 1.37 -11.07 -15.11
CA GLU A 38 1.20 -12.19 -16.04
C GLU A 38 0.05 -11.93 -17.02
N MET A 39 -1.10 -11.48 -16.52
CA MET A 39 -2.23 -11.08 -17.36
C MET A 39 -1.84 -9.99 -18.36
N ALA A 40 -1.00 -9.03 -17.96
CA ALA A 40 -0.53 -7.99 -18.88
C ALA A 40 0.25 -8.55 -20.08
N ARG A 41 1.00 -9.65 -19.91
CA ARG A 41 1.68 -10.31 -21.03
C ARG A 41 0.70 -11.03 -21.95
N GLU A 42 -0.19 -11.83 -21.37
CA GLU A 42 -1.15 -12.64 -22.12
C GLU A 42 -2.20 -11.79 -22.86
N LEU A 43 -2.62 -10.69 -22.25
CA LEU A 43 -3.70 -9.85 -22.75
C LEU A 43 -3.22 -8.71 -23.67
N LYS A 44 -1.90 -8.47 -23.76
CA LYS A 44 -1.32 -7.44 -24.62
C LYS A 44 -1.73 -7.58 -26.11
N PRO A 45 -1.73 -8.78 -26.73
CA PRO A 45 -2.16 -8.94 -28.13
C PRO A 45 -3.64 -8.58 -28.35
N HIS A 46 -4.45 -8.58 -27.29
CA HIS A 46 -5.88 -8.27 -27.32
C HIS A 46 -6.19 -6.81 -27.01
N GLY A 47 -5.17 -5.94 -26.85
CA GLY A 47 -5.36 -4.54 -26.51
C GLY A 47 -5.91 -4.31 -25.10
N ILE A 48 -5.86 -5.32 -24.23
CA ILE A 48 -6.37 -5.23 -22.86
C ILE A 48 -5.22 -4.87 -21.91
N THR A 49 -5.39 -3.79 -21.15
CA THR A 49 -4.44 -3.38 -20.11
C THR A 49 -4.77 -4.13 -18.82
N SER A 50 -3.75 -4.72 -18.18
CA SER A 50 -3.85 -5.26 -16.83
C SER A 50 -2.83 -4.59 -15.93
N LEU A 51 -3.23 -4.05 -14.78
CA LEU A 51 -2.31 -3.40 -13.84
C LEU A 51 -2.69 -3.71 -12.39
N SER A 52 -1.71 -3.56 -11.50
CA SER A 52 -1.92 -3.61 -10.05
C SER A 52 -2.01 -2.19 -9.50
N LEU A 53 -3.03 -1.93 -8.69
CA LEU A 53 -3.30 -0.64 -8.07
C LEU A 53 -3.15 -0.77 -6.55
N TRP A 54 -2.33 0.10 -5.96
CA TRP A 54 -2.08 0.18 -4.53
C TRP A 54 -2.72 1.45 -3.96
N PRO A 55 -3.84 1.31 -3.25
CA PRO A 55 -4.36 2.38 -2.40
C PRO A 55 -3.42 2.67 -1.23
N GLY A 56 -3.53 3.87 -0.68
CA GLY A 56 -2.98 4.22 0.63
C GLY A 56 -3.74 3.54 1.77
N ILE A 57 -3.63 4.06 2.98
CA ILE A 57 -4.44 3.57 4.11
C ILE A 57 -5.88 4.02 3.85
N VAL A 58 -6.75 3.08 3.46
CA VAL A 58 -8.14 3.41 3.17
C VAL A 58 -8.94 3.37 4.46
N GLY A 59 -9.70 4.43 4.74
CA GLY A 59 -10.52 4.49 5.95
C GLY A 59 -11.78 3.63 5.90
N THR A 60 -11.64 2.33 5.71
CA THR A 60 -12.78 1.40 5.74
C THR A 60 -13.09 0.96 7.16
N GLU A 61 -14.35 0.57 7.37
CA GLU A 61 -14.90 0.07 8.63
C GLU A 61 -14.12 -1.16 9.14
N HIS A 62 -13.61 -1.98 8.22
CA HIS A 62 -12.79 -3.16 8.50
C HIS A 62 -11.38 -2.80 8.99
N ILE A 63 -10.81 -1.70 8.48
CA ILE A 63 -9.54 -1.17 8.96
C ILE A 63 -9.73 -0.69 10.39
N SER A 64 -10.78 0.10 10.68
CA SER A 64 -11.11 0.48 12.07
C SER A 64 -11.36 -0.71 12.99
N GLN A 65 -12.04 -1.77 12.55
CA GLN A 65 -12.26 -2.98 13.36
C GLN A 65 -10.95 -3.71 13.70
N ILE A 66 -10.06 -3.89 12.72
CA ILE A 66 -8.72 -4.44 12.99
C ILE A 66 -7.95 -3.56 13.98
N PHE A 67 -8.11 -2.23 13.93
CA PHE A 67 -7.51 -1.32 14.92
C PHE A 67 -8.11 -1.47 16.30
N ASP A 68 -9.43 -1.56 16.39
CA ASP A 68 -10.15 -1.67 17.66
C ASP A 68 -9.84 -3.03 18.33
N GLU A 69 -9.76 -4.11 17.56
CA GLU A 69 -9.33 -5.44 18.02
C GLU A 69 -7.87 -5.41 18.49
N SER A 70 -6.96 -4.80 17.70
CA SER A 70 -5.55 -4.66 18.07
C SER A 70 -5.36 -3.79 19.32
N GLN A 71 -6.18 -2.76 19.53
CA GLN A 71 -6.14 -1.93 20.74
C GLN A 71 -6.73 -2.64 21.96
N GLN A 72 -7.84 -3.36 21.79
CA GLN A 72 -8.42 -4.16 22.87
C GLN A 72 -7.47 -5.25 23.35
N GLU A 73 -6.73 -5.92 22.46
CA GLU A 73 -5.68 -6.88 22.82
C GLU A 73 -4.48 -6.23 23.54
N LEU A 74 -4.11 -4.99 23.19
CA LEU A 74 -3.07 -4.23 23.88
C LEU A 74 -3.52 -3.74 25.28
N ASP A 75 -4.77 -3.27 25.41
CA ASP A 75 -5.31 -2.66 26.62
C ASP A 75 -5.79 -3.71 27.65
N SER A 76 -6.17 -4.90 27.20
CA SER A 76 -6.64 -5.99 28.09
C SER A 76 -5.50 -6.79 28.74
N GLY A 77 -4.24 -6.50 28.42
CA GLY A 77 -3.06 -7.13 29.03
C GLY A 77 -2.96 -8.65 28.82
N GLN A 78 -3.84 -9.23 28.00
CA GLN A 78 -3.86 -10.64 27.64
C GLN A 78 -3.26 -10.79 26.24
N GLY A 79 -1.93 -10.77 26.17
CA GLY A 79 -1.23 -11.26 24.98
C GLY A 79 -1.52 -12.74 24.83
N LEU A 80 -2.51 -13.10 23.99
CA LEU A 80 -2.71 -14.47 23.57
C LEU A 80 -1.44 -14.92 22.83
N GLU A 81 -0.90 -16.05 23.28
CA GLU A 81 0.26 -16.74 22.71
C GLU A 81 -0.02 -17.18 21.25
N PHE A 82 0.05 -16.25 20.30
CA PHE A 82 0.10 -16.57 18.87
C PHE A 82 1.50 -16.38 18.31
N GLN A 83 2.53 -16.79 19.07
CA GLN A 83 3.90 -16.86 18.58
C GLN A 83 4.81 -17.70 19.47
N GLN A 84 4.50 -18.99 19.70
CA GLN A 84 5.52 -19.94 20.16
C GLN A 84 6.51 -20.19 19.02
N GLY A 85 7.56 -19.36 18.93
CA GLY A 85 8.67 -19.59 18.01
C GLY A 85 9.61 -18.41 17.75
N LEU A 86 9.28 -17.17 18.16
CA LEU A 86 10.23 -16.06 18.09
C LEU A 86 10.39 -15.39 19.46
N PRO A 87 11.62 -15.18 19.95
CA PRO A 87 11.86 -14.74 21.31
C PRO A 87 11.37 -13.31 21.52
N ASN A 88 10.62 -13.16 22.62
CA ASN A 88 10.30 -11.94 23.35
C ASN A 88 11.07 -10.71 22.88
N THR A 89 10.42 -9.85 22.09
CA THR A 89 10.83 -8.46 22.00
C THR A 89 9.69 -7.61 22.53
N THR A 90 9.93 -7.19 23.76
CA THR A 90 9.29 -6.16 24.57
C THR A 90 8.46 -5.15 23.77
N THR A 91 7.25 -4.95 24.26
CA THR A 91 6.48 -3.71 24.16
C THR A 91 7.39 -2.48 24.21
N VAL A 92 7.46 -1.72 23.11
CA VAL A 92 7.79 -0.27 22.99
C VAL A 92 7.89 0.03 21.48
N ASP A 93 7.07 0.97 21.01
CA ASP A 93 7.21 1.72 19.74
C ASP A 93 7.30 0.94 18.42
N ARG A 94 6.17 0.37 17.93
CA ARG A 94 6.03 0.11 16.49
C ARG A 94 5.46 1.36 15.79
N PRO A 95 6.26 2.11 15.01
CA PRO A 95 5.84 3.37 14.39
C PRO A 95 4.71 3.22 13.36
N SER A 96 4.48 1.99 12.86
CA SER A 96 3.34 1.64 12.01
C SER A 96 1.99 1.85 12.69
N THR A 97 1.89 1.68 14.01
CA THR A 97 0.61 1.79 14.74
C THR A 97 0.24 3.24 15.02
N ALA A 98 1.22 4.11 15.25
CA ALA A 98 1.02 5.55 15.50
C ALA A 98 0.52 6.29 14.25
N MET A 99 1.08 6.00 13.06
CA MET A 99 0.63 6.60 11.80
C MET A 99 -0.84 6.32 11.48
N ILE A 100 -1.31 5.14 11.88
CA ILE A 100 -2.68 4.74 11.61
C ILE A 100 -3.64 5.37 12.62
N ARG A 101 -3.19 5.58 13.87
CA ARG A 101 -3.93 6.26 14.95
C ARG A 101 -4.25 7.72 14.64
N ASP A 102 -3.33 8.46 14.03
CA ASP A 102 -3.50 9.89 13.74
C ASP A 102 -4.23 10.18 12.41
N ARG A 103 -4.75 9.14 11.75
CA ARG A 103 -5.33 9.22 10.39
C ARG A 103 -4.41 9.93 9.39
N TYR A 104 -3.10 9.88 9.63
CA TYR A 104 -2.12 10.56 8.80
C TYR A 104 -2.09 9.90 7.42
N ASN A 105 -2.28 10.70 6.38
CA ASN A 105 -2.27 10.25 4.98
C ASN A 105 -3.34 9.19 4.63
N TRP A 106 -4.47 9.17 5.33
CA TRP A 106 -5.61 8.30 4.98
C TRP A 106 -6.29 8.76 3.69
N GLU A 107 -6.72 7.78 2.91
CA GLU A 107 -7.46 7.96 1.66
C GLU A 107 -8.90 7.49 1.84
N THR A 108 -9.85 8.14 1.16
CA THR A 108 -11.21 7.58 1.07
C THR A 108 -11.30 6.57 -0.09
N PRO A 109 -12.27 5.63 -0.03
CA PRO A 109 -12.59 4.79 -1.19
C PRO A 109 -12.95 5.59 -2.45
N LEU A 110 -13.49 6.80 -2.28
CA LEU A 110 -13.85 7.70 -3.38
C LEU A 110 -12.62 8.10 -4.21
N LEU A 111 -11.48 8.36 -3.58
CA LEU A 111 -10.25 8.67 -4.30
C LEU A 111 -9.84 7.52 -5.23
N THR A 112 -9.84 6.30 -4.70
CA THR A 112 -9.51 5.10 -5.48
C THR A 112 -10.47 4.94 -6.67
N GLY A 113 -11.78 5.12 -6.46
CA GLY A 113 -12.78 5.08 -7.52
C GLY A 113 -12.56 6.15 -8.59
N ARG A 114 -12.28 7.40 -8.21
CA ARG A 114 -11.97 8.50 -9.14
C ARG A 114 -10.70 8.23 -9.95
N VAL A 115 -9.67 7.67 -9.33
CA VAL A 115 -8.44 7.26 -10.02
C VAL A 115 -8.70 6.14 -11.03
N ILE A 116 -9.49 5.13 -10.68
CA ILE A 116 -9.89 4.06 -11.60
C ILE A 116 -10.69 4.62 -12.79
N ALA A 117 -11.60 5.56 -12.54
CA ALA A 117 -12.35 6.24 -13.59
C ALA A 117 -11.40 7.04 -14.53
N ALA A 118 -10.43 7.77 -13.97
CA ALA A 118 -9.43 8.49 -14.74
C ALA A 118 -8.53 7.55 -15.57
N LEU A 119 -8.14 6.40 -15.01
CA LEU A 119 -7.40 5.36 -15.73
C LEU A 119 -8.22 4.79 -16.89
N ALA A 120 -9.51 4.50 -16.66
CA ALA A 120 -10.39 3.97 -17.70
C ALA A 120 -10.59 4.95 -18.87
N ALA A 121 -10.43 6.25 -18.63
CA ALA A 121 -10.47 7.30 -19.64
C ALA A 121 -9.11 7.61 -20.28
N ASP A 122 -8.00 7.03 -19.80
CA ASP A 122 -6.65 7.32 -20.31
C ASP A 122 -6.43 6.65 -21.68
N PRO A 123 -6.27 7.43 -22.78
CA PRO A 123 -6.06 6.86 -24.11
C PRO A 123 -4.73 6.10 -24.23
N ASN A 124 -3.79 6.34 -23.32
CA ASN A 124 -2.47 5.74 -23.31
C ASN A 124 -2.29 4.73 -22.16
N LEU A 125 -3.39 4.15 -21.64
CA LEU A 125 -3.38 3.28 -20.48
C LEU A 125 -2.42 2.09 -20.61
N MET A 126 -2.24 1.55 -21.82
CA MET A 126 -1.37 0.40 -22.09
C MET A 126 0.08 0.58 -21.64
N ARG A 127 0.59 1.83 -21.54
CA ARG A 127 1.93 2.11 -20.98
C ARG A 127 2.09 1.67 -19.51
N ARG A 128 0.98 1.52 -18.80
CA ARG A 128 0.91 1.11 -17.40
C ARG A 128 0.67 -0.39 -17.23
N SER A 129 0.46 -1.13 -18.32
CA SER A 129 0.19 -2.57 -18.27
C SER A 129 1.37 -3.32 -17.64
N GLY A 130 1.06 -4.26 -16.75
CA GLY A 130 2.00 -5.10 -16.01
C GLY A 130 2.76 -4.39 -14.90
N ARG A 131 2.33 -3.18 -14.51
CA ARG A 131 2.99 -2.37 -13.48
C ARG A 131 2.14 -2.21 -12.24
N VAL A 132 2.83 -2.08 -11.11
CA VAL A 132 2.26 -1.55 -9.87
C VAL A 132 2.14 -0.03 -10.00
N ASN A 133 0.97 0.50 -9.71
CA ASN A 133 0.68 1.93 -9.66
C ASN A 133 0.11 2.28 -8.29
N ILE A 134 0.50 3.44 -7.75
CA ILE A 134 0.03 3.92 -6.44
C ILE A 134 -1.06 4.97 -6.66
N VAL A 135 -2.18 4.84 -5.96
CA VAL A 135 -3.36 5.72 -6.09
C VAL A 135 -2.98 7.19 -5.93
N ALA A 136 -2.31 7.57 -4.83
CA ALA A 136 -1.82 8.92 -4.58
C ALA A 136 -1.00 9.52 -5.75
N GLU A 137 -0.17 8.71 -6.42
CA GLU A 137 0.64 9.19 -7.55
C GLU A 137 -0.17 9.38 -8.82
N LEU A 138 -1.11 8.47 -9.08
CA LEU A 138 -2.04 8.61 -10.19
C LEU A 138 -2.99 9.78 -9.97
N ALA A 139 -3.46 9.99 -8.74
CA ALA A 139 -4.27 11.14 -8.37
C ALA A 139 -3.57 12.44 -8.73
N LYS A 140 -2.30 12.60 -8.34
CA LYS A 140 -1.46 13.74 -8.73
C LYS A 140 -1.26 13.85 -10.25
N THR A 141 -1.08 12.73 -10.94
CA THR A 141 -0.86 12.70 -12.40
C THR A 141 -2.11 13.10 -13.19
N TYR A 142 -3.29 12.65 -12.76
CA TYR A 142 -4.57 12.92 -13.42
C TYR A 142 -5.30 14.15 -12.86
N GLY A 143 -4.73 14.85 -11.87
CA GLY A 143 -5.38 16.00 -11.22
C GLY A 143 -6.63 15.62 -10.42
N VAL A 144 -6.70 14.38 -9.92
CA VAL A 144 -7.80 13.88 -9.10
C VAL A 144 -7.52 14.21 -7.64
N VAL A 145 -8.55 14.70 -6.95
CA VAL A 145 -8.52 14.99 -5.51
C VAL A 145 -9.44 14.05 -4.75
N ASP A 146 -9.16 13.88 -3.46
CA ASP A 146 -10.02 13.15 -2.53
C ASP A 146 -11.25 13.99 -2.13
N ASP A 147 -12.14 13.46 -1.29
CA ASP A 147 -13.40 14.07 -0.86
C ASP A 147 -13.23 15.51 -0.35
N LYS A 148 -12.22 15.74 0.49
CA LYS A 148 -11.91 17.06 1.08
C LYS A 148 -10.98 17.93 0.22
N GLY A 149 -10.79 17.61 -1.06
CA GLY A 149 -9.87 18.33 -1.95
C GLY A 149 -8.38 18.04 -1.70
N ASN A 150 -8.07 17.13 -0.78
CA ASN A 150 -6.70 16.74 -0.46
C ASN A 150 -6.13 15.78 -1.51
N VAL A 151 -4.81 15.82 -1.69
CA VAL A 151 -4.07 14.81 -2.46
C VAL A 151 -3.10 14.11 -1.49
N PRO A 152 -3.30 12.81 -1.22
CA PRO A 152 -2.43 12.07 -0.31
C PRO A 152 -0.99 11.99 -0.85
N ALA A 153 -0.04 11.87 0.07
CA ALA A 153 1.35 11.59 -0.25
C ALA A 153 1.51 10.15 -0.75
N SER A 154 2.44 9.93 -1.68
CA SER A 154 2.75 8.57 -2.14
C SER A 154 3.32 7.71 -1.01
N LEU A 155 3.00 6.41 -1.02
CA LEU A 155 3.64 5.42 -0.16
C LEU A 155 5.17 5.35 -0.33
N ARG A 156 5.70 5.84 -1.47
CA ARG A 156 7.14 5.95 -1.75
C ARG A 156 7.72 7.33 -1.46
N SER A 157 6.90 8.26 -0.97
CA SER A 157 7.38 9.62 -0.68
C SER A 157 8.20 9.62 0.60
N LEU A 158 9.28 10.40 0.62
CA LEU A 158 10.02 10.65 1.87
C LEU A 158 9.12 11.25 2.95
N ARG A 159 8.14 12.07 2.56
CA ARG A 159 7.14 12.66 3.46
C ARG A 159 6.24 11.62 4.14
N PHE A 160 6.09 10.44 3.54
CA PHE A 160 5.42 9.30 4.15
C PHE A 160 6.42 8.39 4.89
N LEU A 161 7.57 8.09 4.30
CA LEU A 161 8.51 7.10 4.85
C LEU A 161 9.31 7.62 6.06
N LEU A 162 9.78 8.88 6.05
CA LEU A 162 10.62 9.39 7.14
C LEU A 162 9.87 9.49 8.48
N PRO A 163 8.64 10.02 8.55
CA PRO A 163 7.88 10.01 9.80
C PRO A 163 7.49 8.60 10.28
N SER A 164 7.52 7.61 9.37
CA SER A 164 7.29 6.20 9.70
C SER A 164 8.53 5.52 10.29
N ALA A 165 9.73 5.98 9.94
CA ALA A 165 10.97 5.45 10.47
C ALA A 165 11.43 6.19 11.73
N ILE A 166 11.13 7.49 11.83
CA ILE A 166 11.56 8.39 12.91
C ILE A 166 10.33 9.15 13.44
N PRO A 167 9.72 8.70 14.55
CA PRO A 167 8.52 9.32 15.11
C PRO A 167 8.66 10.81 15.43
N ALA A 168 9.86 11.28 15.80
CA ALA A 168 10.14 12.68 16.07
C ALA A 168 9.90 13.61 14.86
N LEU A 169 9.89 13.06 13.63
CA LEU A 169 9.64 13.83 12.41
C LEU A 169 8.16 13.97 12.06
N GLN A 170 7.24 13.32 12.80
CA GLN A 170 5.80 13.39 12.53
C GLN A 170 5.25 14.82 12.67
N THR A 171 5.69 15.57 13.68
CA THR A 171 5.27 16.96 13.91
C THR A 171 5.72 17.92 12.79
N HIS A 172 6.83 17.60 12.12
CA HIS A 172 7.43 18.45 11.07
C HIS A 172 7.32 17.84 9.66
N ALA A 173 6.44 16.86 9.46
CA ALA A 173 6.33 16.16 8.19
C ALA A 173 6.03 17.09 6.98
N HIS A 174 5.41 18.24 7.22
CA HIS A 174 5.15 19.25 6.19
C HIS A 174 6.41 19.94 5.63
N TRP A 175 7.54 19.90 6.35
CA TRP A 175 8.84 20.41 5.87
C TRP A 175 9.59 19.39 5.01
N ILE A 176 9.18 18.12 5.06
CA ILE A 176 9.84 17.06 4.32
C ILE A 176 9.38 17.13 2.87
N PRO A 177 10.31 17.21 1.90
CA PRO A 177 9.95 17.24 0.49
C PRO A 177 9.23 15.94 0.10
N ASP A 178 8.21 16.05 -0.75
CA ASP A 178 7.48 14.93 -1.36
C ASP A 178 8.31 14.26 -2.47
N LEU A 179 9.56 13.93 -2.16
CA LEU A 179 10.47 13.26 -3.08
C LEU A 179 10.15 11.76 -3.10
N ARG A 180 9.89 11.22 -4.29
CA ARG A 180 9.56 9.81 -4.48
C ARG A 180 10.83 8.98 -4.57
N LEU A 181 10.94 7.97 -3.72
CA LEU A 181 12.03 7.01 -3.78
C LEU A 181 11.89 6.09 -5.00
N PRO A 182 12.98 5.80 -5.75
CA PRO A 182 12.97 4.83 -6.83
C PRO A 182 12.53 3.43 -6.36
N TRP A 183 11.93 2.64 -7.25
CA TRP A 183 11.45 1.29 -6.93
C TRP A 183 12.55 0.33 -6.44
N TRP A 184 13.77 0.43 -6.98
CA TRP A 184 14.88 -0.43 -6.53
C TRP A 184 15.20 -0.20 -5.06
N LEU A 185 15.10 1.04 -4.58
CA LEU A 185 15.36 1.37 -3.18
C LEU A 185 14.26 0.81 -2.28
N MET A 186 13.01 0.82 -2.76
CA MET A 186 11.91 0.20 -2.04
C MET A 186 12.09 -1.31 -1.88
N LEU A 187 12.53 -1.99 -2.94
CA LEU A 187 12.74 -3.44 -2.93
C LEU A 187 13.88 -3.85 -1.99
N LEU A 188 14.93 -3.03 -1.85
CA LEU A 188 16.02 -3.28 -0.90
C LEU A 188 15.54 -3.26 0.57
N ALA A 189 14.59 -2.38 0.90
CA ALA A 189 14.07 -2.26 2.26
C ALA A 189 12.98 -3.31 2.59
N ALA A 190 12.30 -3.83 1.57
CA ALA A 190 11.14 -4.70 1.69
C ALA A 190 11.45 -6.13 2.18
N LEU A 191 12.62 -6.67 1.82
CA LEU A 191 13.00 -8.05 2.09
C LEU A 191 14.07 -8.12 3.18
N PRO A 192 13.70 -8.24 4.47
CA PRO A 192 14.69 -8.56 5.50
C PRO A 192 15.27 -9.95 5.20
N SER A 193 16.60 -10.02 5.06
CA SER A 193 17.31 -11.29 4.94
C SER A 193 16.89 -12.21 6.09
N PRO A 194 16.67 -13.53 5.85
CA PRO A 194 16.55 -14.49 6.93
C PRO A 194 17.74 -14.29 7.87
N LYS A 195 17.47 -13.96 9.13
CA LYS A 195 18.52 -13.95 10.14
C LYS A 195 18.88 -15.42 10.35
N ALA A 196 20.11 -15.81 10.04
CA ALA A 196 20.62 -17.10 10.46
C ALA A 196 20.51 -17.14 11.98
N THR A 197 19.59 -17.93 12.50
CA THR A 197 19.58 -18.29 13.91
C THR A 197 20.77 -19.21 14.08
N ASN A 198 21.84 -18.72 14.72
CA ASN A 198 22.92 -19.58 15.18
C ASN A 198 22.30 -20.59 16.15
N GLY A 199 22.11 -21.82 15.68
CA GLY A 199 21.75 -23.00 16.46
C GLY A 199 22.89 -24.01 16.36
#